data_AF-Q5BIF6-F1
#
_entry.id   AF-Q5BIF6-F1
#
_cell.length_a   1.000
_cell.length_b   1.000
_cell.length_c   1.000
_cell.angle_alpha   90.00
_cell.angle_beta   90.00
_cell.angle_gamma   90.00
#
_symmetry.space_group_name_H-M   'P 1'
#
loop_
_entity.id
_entity.type
_entity.pdbx_description
1 polymer ?
#
loop_
_entity_poly.entity_id
_entity_poly.type
_entity_poly.pdbx_seq_one_letter_code
_entity_poly.pdbx_strand_id
1 'polypeptide(L)'
;MDNSHVSLVALSLASDCFEKFHCDRNVSLGLDLKSLGKVLKCANSDDAVTIKAVDRPEKITLSFESDGKERTADYELKLLNLDQDHMEIPKKDYTCFIQLPSSEFARICRDMSMFDESLTIACSSKGIRFLAKGDLGTANIQLSAGTAMDVSIEVQEPVTQSFAGRYLNTFTKATPLADRVKLYLSDERPLLVEYPIEDYGHIRYYLAPKVNDPDF
;
A
#
# COMPACT_ATOMS: atom_id res chain seq x y z
N MET A 1 3.45 9.80 -6.83
CA MET A 1 4.33 10.18 -5.70
C MET A 1 3.61 11.21 -4.86
N ASP A 2 3.87 11.30 -3.55
CA ASP A 2 3.29 12.35 -2.71
C ASP A 2 3.97 13.72 -2.95
N ASN A 3 3.36 14.81 -2.49
CA ASN A 3 3.88 16.16 -2.69
C ASN A 3 5.26 16.39 -2.04
N SER A 4 5.64 15.58 -1.05
CA SER A 4 6.96 15.66 -0.41
C SER A 4 8.02 14.79 -1.10
N HIS A 5 7.66 14.06 -2.17
CA HIS A 5 8.56 13.18 -2.91
C HIS A 5 9.24 12.08 -2.08
N VAL A 6 8.62 11.67 -0.96
CA VAL A 6 9.16 10.65 -0.05
C VAL A 6 8.40 9.33 -0.11
N SER A 7 7.18 9.33 -0.65
CA SER A 7 6.33 8.16 -0.77
C SER A 7 5.82 7.95 -2.21
N LEU A 8 5.90 6.70 -2.66
CA LEU A 8 5.32 6.23 -3.91
C LEU A 8 4.28 5.14 -3.61
N VAL A 9 3.18 5.13 -4.36
CA VAL A 9 2.23 4.02 -4.39
C VAL A 9 2.16 3.44 -5.79
N ALA A 10 2.13 2.12 -5.89
CA ALA A 10 1.96 1.38 -7.13
C ALA A 10 0.88 0.31 -6.93
N LEU A 11 -0.15 0.34 -7.78
CA LEU A 11 -1.22 -0.65 -7.81
C LEU A 11 -1.08 -1.47 -9.10
N SER A 12 -1.20 -2.78 -8.99
CA SER A 12 -1.25 -3.69 -10.13
C SER A 12 -2.42 -4.64 -9.93
N LEU A 13 -3.24 -4.78 -10.97
CA LEU A 13 -4.31 -5.76 -11.09
C LEU A 13 -4.15 -6.44 -12.45
N ALA A 14 -4.01 -7.77 -12.44
CA ALA A 14 -3.95 -8.58 -13.64
C ALA A 14 -5.34 -8.63 -14.30
N SER A 15 -5.37 -8.89 -15.61
CA SER A 15 -6.62 -9.09 -16.37
C SER A 15 -7.49 -10.18 -15.76
N ASP A 16 -6.87 -11.19 -15.17
CA ASP A 16 -7.53 -12.37 -14.62
C ASP A 16 -8.26 -12.05 -13.30
N CYS A 17 -8.02 -10.86 -12.72
CA CYS A 17 -8.79 -10.33 -11.60
C CYS A 17 -10.26 -10.02 -11.98
N PHE A 18 -10.55 -9.90 -13.27
CA PHE A 18 -11.84 -9.42 -13.76
C PHE A 18 -12.59 -10.56 -14.45
N GLU A 19 -13.89 -10.70 -14.15
CA GLU A 19 -14.76 -11.64 -14.87
C GLU A 19 -14.76 -11.36 -16.38
N LYS A 20 -14.68 -10.07 -16.76
CA LYS A 20 -14.58 -9.62 -18.15
C LYS A 20 -13.57 -8.49 -18.24
N PHE A 21 -12.54 -8.69 -19.06
CA PHE A 21 -11.53 -7.69 -19.35
C PHE A 21 -11.37 -7.53 -20.87
N HIS A 22 -11.48 -6.30 -21.36
CA HIS A 22 -11.28 -5.96 -22.76
C HIS A 22 -10.57 -4.61 -22.89
N CYS A 23 -9.36 -4.62 -23.45
CA CYS A 23 -8.54 -3.42 -23.62
C CYS A 23 -7.68 -3.58 -24.88
N ASP A 24 -8.15 -3.06 -26.02
CA ASP A 24 -7.49 -3.25 -27.33
C ASP A 24 -6.15 -2.51 -27.44
N ARG A 25 -5.98 -1.42 -26.69
CA ARG A 25 -4.79 -0.56 -26.73
C ARG A 25 -4.50 -0.01 -25.34
N ASN A 26 -3.23 0.25 -25.07
CA ASN A 26 -2.83 0.94 -23.86
C ASN A 26 -3.52 2.31 -23.78
N VAL A 27 -4.29 2.52 -22.71
CA VAL A 27 -5.00 3.76 -22.42
C VAL A 27 -4.60 4.26 -21.04
N SER A 28 -4.42 5.57 -20.92
CA SER A 28 -4.12 6.23 -19.65
C SER A 28 -5.28 7.11 -19.24
N LEU A 29 -5.78 6.88 -18.03
CA LEU A 29 -6.96 7.53 -17.49
C LEU A 29 -6.55 8.37 -16.27
N GLY A 30 -6.42 9.68 -16.45
CA GLY A 30 -6.11 10.59 -15.35
C GLY A 30 -7.33 10.80 -14.45
N LEU A 31 -7.29 10.35 -13.20
CA LEU A 31 -8.44 10.37 -12.29
C LEU A 31 -8.16 11.16 -11.01
N ASP A 32 -9.13 11.98 -10.59
CA ASP A 32 -9.15 12.50 -9.23
C ASP A 32 -9.62 11.40 -8.27
N LEU A 33 -8.68 10.85 -7.47
CA LEU A 33 -8.97 9.74 -6.56
C LEU A 33 -9.99 10.10 -5.48
N LYS A 34 -10.13 11.38 -5.12
CA LYS A 34 -11.17 11.83 -4.18
C LYS A 34 -12.56 11.68 -4.77
N SER A 35 -12.74 12.08 -6.03
CA SER A 35 -14.00 11.93 -6.76
C SER A 35 -14.31 10.47 -7.06
N LEU A 36 -13.31 9.69 -7.50
CA LEU A 36 -13.44 8.25 -7.68
C LEU A 36 -13.91 7.57 -6.39
N GLY A 37 -13.27 7.87 -5.26
CA GLY A 37 -13.65 7.30 -3.97
C GLY A 37 -15.05 7.69 -3.48
N LYS A 38 -15.58 8.86 -3.88
CA LYS A 38 -16.98 9.23 -3.60
C LYS A 38 -17.96 8.40 -4.43
N VAL A 39 -17.67 8.19 -5.71
CA VAL A 39 -18.53 7.40 -6.60
C VAL A 39 -18.52 5.92 -6.20
N LEU A 40 -17.35 5.35 -5.89
CA LEU A 40 -17.25 3.95 -5.45
C LEU A 40 -18.04 3.66 -4.17
N LYS A 41 -18.25 4.65 -3.29
CA LYS A 41 -19.11 4.51 -2.10
C LYS A 41 -20.60 4.38 -2.40
N CYS A 42 -21.03 4.59 -3.65
CA CYS A 42 -22.41 4.41 -4.08
C CYS A 42 -22.72 2.95 -4.51
N ALA A 43 -21.70 2.10 -4.60
CA ALA A 43 -21.84 0.66 -4.80
C ALA A 43 -22.02 -0.05 -3.45
N ASN A 44 -22.82 -1.11 -3.42
CA ASN A 44 -22.82 -2.06 -2.31
C ASN A 44 -21.59 -2.98 -2.42
N SER A 45 -21.27 -3.67 -1.32
CA SER A 45 -20.11 -4.56 -1.26
C SER A 45 -20.19 -5.76 -2.21
N ASP A 46 -21.39 -6.10 -2.67
CA ASP A 46 -21.73 -7.23 -3.55
C ASP A 46 -22.14 -6.80 -4.97
N ASP A 47 -22.18 -5.49 -5.26
CA ASP A 47 -22.49 -4.99 -6.60
C ASP A 47 -21.34 -5.32 -7.58
N ALA A 48 -21.69 -5.74 -8.79
CA ALA A 48 -20.74 -5.85 -9.89
C ALA A 48 -20.35 -4.44 -10.37
N VAL A 49 -19.04 -4.18 -10.48
CA VAL A 49 -18.50 -2.88 -10.93
C VAL A 49 -17.87 -3.01 -12.31
N THR A 50 -18.35 -2.22 -13.28
CA THR A 50 -17.75 -2.12 -14.61
C THR A 50 -17.16 -0.74 -14.86
N ILE A 51 -15.91 -0.68 -15.30
CA ILE A 51 -15.23 0.56 -15.72
C ILE A 51 -15.21 0.60 -17.25
N LYS A 52 -15.73 1.68 -17.85
CA LYS A 52 -15.78 1.86 -19.30
C LYS A 52 -15.11 3.17 -19.71
N ALA A 53 -14.34 3.11 -20.79
CA ALA A 53 -13.74 4.26 -21.45
C ALA A 53 -13.71 4.02 -22.96
N VAL A 54 -13.80 5.08 -23.75
CA VAL A 54 -13.62 5.04 -25.22
C VAL A 54 -12.14 5.27 -25.60
N ASP A 55 -11.76 5.09 -26.87
CA ASP A 55 -10.36 5.17 -27.37
C ASP A 55 -9.66 6.52 -27.09
N ARG A 56 -10.43 7.62 -26.99
CA ARG A 56 -9.95 8.96 -26.59
C ARG A 56 -10.89 9.55 -25.55
N PRO A 57 -10.81 9.09 -24.30
CA PRO A 57 -11.84 9.40 -23.33
C PRO A 57 -11.60 10.79 -22.72
N GLU A 58 -12.65 11.59 -22.65
CA GLU A 58 -12.69 12.80 -21.79
C GLU A 58 -13.34 12.48 -20.43
N LYS A 59 -13.95 11.30 -20.31
CA LYS A 59 -14.65 10.80 -19.14
C LYS A 59 -14.56 9.28 -19.06
N ILE A 60 -14.74 8.75 -17.86
CA ILE A 60 -15.00 7.32 -17.62
C ILE A 60 -16.43 7.12 -17.15
N THR A 61 -16.98 5.93 -17.39
CA THR A 61 -18.26 5.49 -16.83
C THR A 61 -18.01 4.35 -15.86
N LEU A 62 -18.58 4.47 -14.66
CA LEU A 62 -18.65 3.44 -13.64
C LEU A 62 -20.09 2.94 -13.59
N SER A 63 -20.30 1.70 -14.01
CA SER A 63 -21.60 1.02 -13.93
C SER A 63 -21.60 0.09 -12.71
N PHE A 64 -22.59 0.22 -11.85
CA PHE A 64 -22.83 -0.69 -10.71
C PHE A 64 -24.12 -1.47 -10.95
N GLU A 65 -24.06 -2.79 -10.82
CA GLU A 65 -25.18 -3.71 -11.04
C GLU A 65 -25.32 -4.63 -9.82
N SER A 66 -26.49 -4.63 -9.18
CA SER A 66 -26.78 -5.54 -8.08
C SER A 66 -26.97 -6.97 -8.57
N ASP A 67 -26.87 -7.95 -7.67
CA ASP A 67 -27.26 -9.32 -7.99
C ASP A 67 -28.72 -9.36 -8.52
N GLY A 68 -28.97 -10.23 -9.50
CA GLY A 68 -30.25 -10.29 -10.22
C GLY A 68 -30.61 -9.08 -11.09
N LYS A 69 -29.75 -8.05 -11.17
CA LYS A 69 -29.92 -6.82 -11.97
C LYS A 69 -31.13 -5.95 -11.62
N GLU A 70 -31.66 -6.06 -10.39
CA GLU A 70 -32.79 -5.24 -9.95
C GLU A 70 -32.44 -3.75 -9.84
N ARG A 71 -31.17 -3.46 -9.55
CA ARG A 71 -30.62 -2.10 -9.51
C ARG A 71 -29.42 -1.97 -10.43
N THR A 72 -29.48 -1.00 -11.33
CA THR A 72 -28.36 -0.56 -12.16
C THR A 72 -28.14 0.94 -12.00
N ALA A 73 -26.89 1.37 -11.85
CA ALA A 73 -26.54 2.79 -11.75
C ALA A 73 -25.28 3.09 -12.56
N ASP A 74 -25.34 4.16 -13.37
CA ASP A 74 -24.21 4.67 -14.14
C ASP A 74 -23.76 6.03 -13.61
N TYR A 75 -22.47 6.15 -13.35
CA TYR A 75 -21.83 7.38 -12.91
C TYR A 75 -20.72 7.78 -13.89
N GLU A 76 -20.66 9.05 -14.23
CA GLU A 76 -19.63 9.58 -15.13
C GLU A 76 -18.66 10.50 -14.37
N LEU A 77 -17.36 10.28 -14.58
CA LEU A 77 -16.30 11.12 -14.03
C LEU A 77 -15.47 11.70 -15.16
N LYS A 78 -15.24 13.02 -15.13
CA LYS A 78 -14.33 13.69 -16.06
C LYS A 78 -12.89 13.26 -15.79
N LEU A 79 -12.15 13.03 -16.86
CA LEU A 79 -10.73 12.74 -16.79
C LEU A 79 -9.92 14.03 -16.67
N LEU A 80 -8.80 13.92 -15.98
CA LEU A 80 -7.78 14.95 -15.88
C LEU A 80 -6.72 14.71 -16.94
N ASN A 81 -6.23 15.81 -17.53
CA ASN A 81 -5.01 15.75 -18.32
C ASN A 81 -3.82 15.74 -17.36
N LEU A 82 -3.14 14.61 -17.25
CA LEU A 82 -1.98 14.42 -16.38
C LEU A 82 -0.77 14.11 -17.26
N ASP A 83 0.35 14.78 -16.99
CA ASP A 83 1.61 14.42 -17.60
C ASP A 83 2.02 13.01 -17.13
N GLN A 84 2.43 12.17 -18.07
CA GLN A 84 2.84 10.79 -17.79
C GLN A 84 4.28 10.76 -17.30
N ASP A 85 4.51 11.13 -16.04
CA ASP A 85 5.78 10.89 -15.37
C ASP A 85 5.86 9.41 -14.96
N HIS A 86 6.29 8.57 -15.89
CA HIS A 86 6.56 7.17 -15.62
C HIS A 86 7.85 7.03 -14.81
N MET A 87 7.69 6.80 -13.50
CA MET A 87 8.79 6.35 -12.66
C MET A 87 8.95 4.83 -12.78
N GLU A 88 10.07 4.39 -13.35
CA GLU A 88 10.47 2.99 -13.26
C GLU A 88 10.87 2.66 -11.83
N ILE A 89 10.21 1.66 -11.24
CA ILE A 89 10.63 1.10 -9.96
C ILE A 89 11.79 0.15 -10.26
N PRO A 90 13.02 0.41 -9.77
CA PRO A 90 14.14 -0.48 -10.00
C PRO A 90 13.85 -1.86 -9.39
N LYS A 91 14.07 -2.93 -10.17
CA LYS A 91 14.11 -4.29 -9.62
C LYS A 91 15.38 -4.42 -8.79
N LYS A 92 15.24 -4.18 -7.49
CA LYS A 92 16.33 -4.05 -6.55
C LYS A 92 16.12 -5.07 -5.44
N ASP A 93 17.13 -5.90 -5.20
CA ASP A 93 17.05 -6.94 -4.17
C ASP A 93 16.98 -6.33 -2.76
N TYR A 94 16.16 -6.91 -1.90
CA TYR A 94 16.07 -6.54 -0.49
C TYR A 94 16.84 -7.57 0.33
N THR A 95 17.35 -7.17 1.51
CA THR A 95 18.13 -8.05 2.38
C THR A 95 17.31 -8.62 3.53
N CYS A 96 16.17 -7.99 3.84
CA CYS A 96 15.22 -8.46 4.85
C CYS A 96 13.82 -8.59 4.23
N PHE A 97 13.18 -9.73 4.46
CA PHE A 97 11.82 -10.04 4.01
C PHE A 97 11.00 -10.45 5.23
N ILE A 98 9.92 -9.73 5.50
CA ILE A 98 9.04 -10.00 6.63
C ILE A 98 7.61 -10.12 6.13
N GLN A 99 6.90 -11.14 6.59
CA GLN A 99 5.46 -11.25 6.39
C GLN A 99 4.77 -11.51 7.72
N LEU A 100 3.77 -10.70 8.04
CA LEU A 100 3.04 -10.70 9.30
C LEU A 100 1.55 -10.37 9.06
N PRO A 101 0.66 -10.64 10.03
CA PRO A 101 -0.74 -10.23 9.92
C PRO A 101 -0.85 -8.72 9.71
N SER A 102 -1.63 -8.32 8.71
CA SER A 102 -1.82 -6.90 8.34
C SER A 102 -2.44 -6.10 9.48
N SER A 103 -3.36 -6.71 10.23
CA SER A 103 -4.00 -6.13 11.41
C SER A 103 -3.02 -5.85 12.55
N GLU A 104 -2.04 -6.73 12.77
CA GLU A 104 -0.99 -6.53 13.78
C GLU A 104 -0.04 -5.42 13.35
N PHE A 105 0.37 -5.37 12.08
CA PHE A 105 1.17 -4.26 11.56
C PHE A 105 0.45 -2.91 11.69
N ALA A 106 -0.86 -2.88 11.40
CA ALA A 106 -1.69 -1.68 11.56
C ALA A 106 -1.79 -1.22 13.02
N ARG A 107 -1.95 -2.18 13.95
CA ARG A 107 -1.94 -1.90 15.38
C ARG A 107 -0.60 -1.33 15.83
N ILE A 108 0.51 -1.97 15.45
CA ILE A 108 1.87 -1.51 15.79
C ILE A 108 2.08 -0.07 15.30
N CYS A 109 1.77 0.25 14.03
CA CYS A 109 1.96 1.60 13.51
C CYS A 109 1.17 2.66 14.29
N ARG A 110 -0.08 2.35 14.66
CA ARG A 110 -0.93 3.22 15.48
C ARG A 110 -0.36 3.40 16.87
N ASP A 111 0.03 2.32 17.53
CA ASP A 111 0.57 2.33 18.89
C ASP A 111 1.89 3.12 18.94
N MET A 112 2.78 2.93 17.96
CA MET A 112 4.05 3.68 17.87
C MET A 112 3.82 5.17 17.64
N SER A 113 2.82 5.54 16.84
CA SER A 113 2.52 6.96 16.56
C SER A 113 2.00 7.76 17.76
N MET A 114 1.66 7.10 18.87
CA MET A 114 1.35 7.77 20.13
C MET A 114 2.60 8.27 20.86
N PHE A 115 3.78 7.71 20.55
CA PHE A 115 5.03 7.99 21.23
C PHE A 115 5.92 8.96 20.45
N ASP A 116 6.01 8.79 19.13
CA ASP A 116 6.84 9.65 18.29
C ASP A 116 6.34 9.70 16.83
N GLU A 117 6.68 10.77 16.11
CA GLU A 117 6.40 10.87 14.67
C GLU A 117 7.34 10.00 13.82
N SER A 118 8.46 9.55 14.38
CA SER A 118 9.42 8.62 13.80
C SER A 118 9.17 7.19 14.31
N LEU A 119 9.14 6.24 13.38
CA LEU A 119 9.13 4.81 13.68
C LEU A 119 10.40 4.18 13.15
N THR A 120 11.24 3.68 14.04
CA THR A 120 12.42 2.88 13.70
C THR A 120 12.04 1.40 13.57
N ILE A 121 12.36 0.80 12.43
CA ILE A 121 12.19 -0.62 12.15
C ILE A 121 13.57 -1.26 12.08
N ALA A 122 13.82 -2.24 12.95
CA ALA A 122 15.07 -3.00 12.98
C ALA A 122 14.79 -4.48 12.73
N CYS A 123 15.41 -5.06 11.71
CA CYS A 123 15.31 -6.48 11.39
C CYS A 123 16.66 -7.17 11.54
N SER A 124 16.67 -8.33 12.20
CA SER A 124 17.87 -9.14 12.41
C SER A 124 17.49 -10.62 12.55
N SER A 125 18.48 -11.51 12.69
CA SER A 125 18.24 -12.93 12.98
C SER A 125 17.45 -13.19 14.28
N LYS A 126 17.34 -12.20 15.18
CA LYS A 126 16.54 -12.28 16.41
C LYS A 126 15.06 -11.93 16.20
N GLY A 127 14.68 -11.49 15.01
CA GLY A 127 13.35 -11.03 14.68
C GLY A 127 13.30 -9.56 14.24
N ILE A 128 12.07 -9.05 14.12
CA ILE A 128 11.77 -7.66 13.75
C ILE A 128 11.36 -6.87 14.99
N ARG A 129 11.86 -5.63 15.09
CA ARG A 129 11.61 -4.72 16.19
C ARG A 129 11.12 -3.37 15.68
N PHE A 130 10.13 -2.82 16.34
CA PHE A 130 9.52 -1.51 16.10
C PHE A 130 9.78 -0.63 17.32
N LEU A 131 10.44 0.51 17.12
CA LEU A 131 10.82 1.43 18.18
C LEU A 131 10.33 2.84 17.88
N ALA A 132 9.82 3.49 18.92
CA ALA A 132 9.48 4.91 18.91
C ALA A 132 9.97 5.53 20.22
N LYS A 133 10.57 6.72 20.15
CA LYS A 133 11.09 7.45 21.32
C LYS A 133 10.73 8.92 21.16
N GLY A 134 9.88 9.41 22.05
CA GLY A 134 9.49 10.81 22.12
C GLY A 134 9.23 11.24 23.57
N ASP A 135 8.56 12.38 23.74
CA ASP A 135 8.40 13.02 25.05
C ASP A 135 7.58 12.18 26.05
N LEU A 136 6.62 11.40 25.55
CA LEU A 136 5.79 10.52 26.38
C LEU A 136 6.59 9.33 26.95
N GLY A 137 7.71 8.98 26.29
CA GLY A 137 8.55 7.84 26.67
C GLY A 137 9.03 7.05 25.45
N THR A 138 9.38 5.79 25.71
CA THR A 138 9.89 4.88 24.68
C THR A 138 8.97 3.67 24.54
N ALA A 139 8.62 3.32 23.30
CA ALA A 139 7.92 2.10 22.95
C ALA A 139 8.84 1.17 22.17
N ASN A 140 8.75 -0.13 22.48
CA ASN A 140 9.55 -1.17 21.84
C ASN A 140 8.69 -2.44 21.71
N ILE A 141 8.35 -2.80 20.48
CA ILE A 141 7.63 -4.04 20.16
C ILE A 141 8.57 -4.93 19.36
N GLN A 142 8.73 -6.19 19.79
CA GLN A 142 9.53 -7.17 19.08
C GLN A 142 8.68 -8.39 18.72
N LEU A 143 8.73 -8.78 17.45
CA LEU A 143 8.13 -10.00 16.92
C LEU A 143 9.23 -10.98 16.51
N SER A 144 9.04 -12.23 16.87
CA SER A 144 9.91 -13.34 16.44
C SER A 144 9.19 -14.16 15.37
N ALA A 145 9.95 -14.79 14.47
CA ALA A 145 9.37 -15.72 13.52
C ALA A 145 8.70 -16.89 14.26
N GLY A 146 7.52 -17.31 13.81
CA GLY A 146 6.78 -18.38 14.45
C GLY A 146 5.34 -18.48 13.98
N THR A 147 4.74 -19.66 14.18
CA THR A 147 3.38 -19.98 13.74
C THR A 147 2.29 -19.38 14.64
N ALA A 148 2.57 -19.16 15.93
CA ALA A 148 1.57 -18.67 16.89
C ALA A 148 1.00 -17.29 16.53
N MET A 149 1.84 -16.40 15.99
CA MET A 149 1.46 -15.08 15.48
C MET A 149 1.47 -15.03 13.94
N ASP A 150 1.73 -16.16 13.30
CA ASP A 150 1.92 -16.30 11.85
C ASP A 150 2.87 -15.22 11.27
N VAL A 151 4.09 -15.18 11.79
CA VAL A 151 5.15 -14.24 11.37
C VAL A 151 6.28 -15.03 10.72
N SER A 152 6.68 -14.62 9.52
CA SER A 152 7.86 -15.14 8.81
C SER A 152 8.86 -14.02 8.58
N ILE A 153 10.14 -14.34 8.75
CA ILE A 153 11.25 -13.39 8.71
C ILE A 153 12.43 -14.08 8.04
N GLU A 154 12.91 -13.51 6.95
CA GLU A 154 14.14 -13.92 6.27
C GLU A 154 15.12 -12.74 6.30
N VAL A 155 16.35 -12.99 6.74
CA VAL A 155 17.39 -11.97 6.91
C VAL A 155 18.67 -12.47 6.26
N GLN A 156 19.08 -11.79 5.19
CA GLN A 156 20.41 -11.91 4.61
C GLN A 156 21.39 -11.01 5.35
N GLU A 157 21.03 -9.74 5.54
CA GLU A 157 21.80 -8.74 6.27
C GLU A 157 20.88 -7.97 7.23
N PRO A 158 21.27 -7.74 8.50
CA PRO A 158 20.49 -6.93 9.43
C PRO A 158 20.32 -5.49 8.92
N VAL A 159 19.13 -4.91 9.12
CA VAL A 159 18.81 -3.55 8.69
C VAL A 159 18.14 -2.80 9.83
N THR A 160 18.49 -1.52 10.02
CA THR A 160 17.78 -0.61 10.93
C THR A 160 17.58 0.72 10.24
N GLN A 161 16.32 1.14 10.08
CA GLN A 161 15.96 2.37 9.39
C GLN A 161 14.79 3.06 10.11
N SER A 162 14.78 4.39 10.06
CA SER A 162 13.73 5.22 10.65
C SER A 162 12.83 5.79 9.57
N PHE A 163 11.52 5.84 9.81
CA PHE A 163 10.52 6.29 8.85
C PHE A 163 9.56 7.29 9.50
N ALA A 164 9.01 8.21 8.72
CA ALA A 164 7.93 9.07 9.19
C ALA A 164 6.64 8.24 9.38
N GLY A 165 6.26 7.99 10.65
CA GLY A 165 5.17 7.08 11.04
C GLY A 165 3.81 7.45 10.47
N ARG A 166 3.58 8.74 10.15
CA ARG A 166 2.36 9.20 9.47
C ARG A 166 2.09 8.51 8.13
N TYR A 167 3.14 8.15 7.39
CA TYR A 167 3.00 7.45 6.10
C TYR A 167 2.66 5.99 6.33
N LEU A 168 3.30 5.34 7.31
CA LEU A 168 2.99 3.95 7.69
C LEU A 168 1.53 3.82 8.14
N ASN A 169 1.03 4.75 8.95
CA ASN A 169 -0.40 4.84 9.31
C ASN A 169 -1.32 5.09 8.11
N THR A 170 -0.82 5.70 7.03
CA THR A 170 -1.59 5.85 5.80
C THR A 170 -1.63 4.56 5.00
N PHE A 171 -0.51 3.83 4.93
CA PHE A 171 -0.41 2.56 4.22
C PHE A 171 -1.27 1.48 4.87
N THR A 172 -1.41 1.49 6.20
CA THR A 172 -2.25 0.53 6.94
C THR A 172 -3.74 0.68 6.64
N LYS A 173 -4.18 1.70 5.89
CA LYS A 173 -5.54 1.76 5.34
C LYS A 173 -5.82 0.67 4.30
N ALA A 174 -4.78 0.04 3.74
CA ALA A 174 -4.89 -1.11 2.85
C ALA A 174 -5.10 -2.45 3.59
N THR A 175 -5.08 -2.46 4.93
CA THR A 175 -5.31 -3.67 5.75
C THR A 175 -6.52 -4.51 5.32
N PRO A 176 -7.68 -3.94 4.95
CA PRO A 176 -8.83 -4.73 4.50
C PRO A 176 -8.62 -5.50 3.20
N LEU A 177 -7.56 -5.22 2.42
CA LEU A 177 -7.29 -5.90 1.15
C LEU A 177 -6.60 -7.26 1.33
N ALA A 178 -5.90 -7.47 2.45
CA ALA A 178 -5.10 -8.67 2.65
C ALA A 178 -4.95 -8.98 4.13
N ASP A 179 -5.10 -10.25 4.51
CA ASP A 179 -4.86 -10.71 5.89
C ASP A 179 -3.39 -10.59 6.30
N ARG A 180 -2.48 -10.54 5.32
CA ARG A 180 -1.02 -10.50 5.53
C ARG A 180 -0.42 -9.34 4.76
N VAL A 181 0.55 -8.67 5.38
CA VAL A 181 1.37 -7.63 4.76
C VAL A 181 2.81 -8.10 4.66
N LYS A 182 3.49 -7.73 3.58
CA LYS A 182 4.92 -8.00 3.39
C LYS A 182 5.72 -6.71 3.51
N LEU A 183 6.80 -6.75 4.27
CA LEU A 183 7.76 -5.66 4.44
C LEU A 183 9.09 -6.09 3.85
N TYR A 184 9.67 -5.24 3.02
CA TYR A 184 10.99 -5.46 2.46
C TYR A 184 11.91 -4.30 2.86
N LEU A 185 13.02 -4.63 3.50
CA LEU A 185 14.00 -3.66 4.00
C LEU A 185 15.40 -3.98 3.46
N SER A 186 16.16 -2.91 3.21
CA SER A 186 17.55 -2.94 2.80
C SER A 186 18.14 -1.58 3.12
N ASP A 187 19.43 -1.54 3.48
CA ASP A 187 20.10 -0.28 3.70
C ASP A 187 20.09 0.60 2.44
N GLU A 188 20.06 1.92 2.63
CA GLU A 188 19.99 2.95 1.58
C GLU A 188 18.84 2.80 0.56
N ARG A 189 17.80 2.02 0.90
CA ARG A 189 16.64 1.81 0.02
C ARG A 189 15.33 2.18 0.71
N PRO A 190 14.31 2.62 -0.05
CA PRO A 190 12.97 2.79 0.48
C PRO A 190 12.43 1.47 1.03
N LEU A 191 11.76 1.53 2.18
CA LEU A 191 10.93 0.45 2.68
C LEU A 191 9.83 0.18 1.65
N LEU A 192 9.65 -1.10 1.29
CA LEU A 192 8.52 -1.56 0.52
C LEU A 192 7.51 -2.25 1.44
N VAL A 193 6.28 -1.75 1.44
CA VAL A 193 5.12 -2.36 2.10
C VAL A 193 4.17 -2.86 1.03
N GLU A 194 3.97 -4.17 0.94
CA GLU A 194 3.12 -4.82 -0.06
C GLU A 194 1.91 -5.47 0.62
N TYR A 195 0.73 -5.14 0.12
CA TYR A 195 -0.51 -5.87 0.39
C TYR A 195 -0.87 -6.63 -0.90
N PRO A 196 -0.80 -7.96 -0.91
CA PRO A 196 -1.23 -8.76 -2.07
C PRO A 196 -2.74 -8.66 -2.26
N ILE A 197 -3.19 -8.70 -3.52
CA ILE A 197 -4.62 -8.78 -3.87
C ILE A 197 -4.82 -10.17 -4.46
N GLU A 198 -5.00 -11.15 -3.57
CA GLU A 198 -4.99 -12.58 -3.89
C GLU A 198 -3.81 -12.93 -4.83
N ASP A 199 -4.06 -13.73 -5.87
CA ASP A 199 -3.11 -14.05 -6.93
C ASP A 199 -3.18 -13.06 -8.11
N TYR A 200 -4.05 -12.06 -8.03
CA TYR A 200 -4.36 -11.16 -9.12
C TYR A 200 -3.54 -9.88 -9.14
N GLY A 201 -2.88 -9.53 -8.03
CA GLY A 201 -2.21 -8.24 -7.98
C GLY A 201 -1.64 -7.86 -6.64
N HIS A 202 -1.36 -6.57 -6.49
CA HIS A 202 -0.85 -6.00 -5.26
C HIS A 202 -1.04 -4.48 -5.23
N ILE A 203 -1.08 -3.93 -4.02
CA ILE A 203 -0.74 -2.54 -3.76
C ILE A 203 0.59 -2.48 -3.02
N ARG A 204 1.52 -1.69 -3.55
CA ARG A 204 2.87 -1.49 -3.03
C ARG A 204 3.07 -0.04 -2.66
N TYR A 205 3.58 0.17 -1.45
CA TYR A 205 3.99 1.48 -0.96
C TYR A 205 5.50 1.48 -0.78
N TYR A 206 6.15 2.51 -1.31
CA TYR A 206 7.58 2.76 -1.11
C TYR A 206 7.71 3.99 -0.22
N LEU A 207 8.55 3.92 0.79
CA LEU A 207 8.79 5.03 1.72
C LEU A 207 10.28 5.21 1.94
N ALA A 208 10.78 6.39 1.58
CA ALA A 208 12.15 6.77 1.85
C ALA A 208 12.41 6.78 3.36
N PRO A 209 13.55 6.25 3.82
CA PRO A 209 13.95 6.39 5.22
C PRO A 209 14.20 7.88 5.52
N LYS A 210 13.99 8.27 6.78
CA LYS A 210 14.51 9.53 7.30
C LYS A 210 16.03 9.48 7.20
N VAL A 211 16.64 10.59 6.80
CA VAL A 211 18.09 10.73 6.90
C VAL A 211 18.46 10.62 8.37
N ASN A 212 19.30 9.67 8.74
CA ASN A 212 19.83 9.60 10.10
C ASN A 212 20.63 10.88 10.34
N ASP A 213 20.27 11.64 11.37
CA ASP A 213 21.16 12.67 11.88
C ASP A 213 22.31 11.91 12.57
N PRO A 214 23.57 12.03 12.13
CA PRO A 214 24.69 11.26 12.70
C PRO A 214 24.97 11.54 14.19
N ASP A 215 24.21 12.43 14.81
CA ASP A 215 24.32 12.83 16.22
C ASP A 215 23.35 12.09 17.17
N PHE A 216 22.71 10.99 16.75
CA PHE A 216 21.90 10.11 17.61
C PHE A 216 22.25 8.62 17.50
#